data_AF-A0A952TH09-F1
#
_entry.id   AF-A0A952TH09-F1
#
_cell.length_a   1.000
_cell.length_b   1.000
_cell.length_c   1.000
_cell.angle_alpha   90.00
_cell.angle_beta   90.00
_cell.angle_gamma   90.00
#
_symmetry.space_group_name_H-M   'P 1'
#
loop_
_entity.id
_entity.type
_entity.pdbx_description
1 polymer ?
#
loop_
_entity_poly.entity_id
_entity_poly.type
_entity_poly.pdbx_seq_one_letter_code
_entity_poly.pdbx_strand_id
1 'polypeptide(L)'
;MKNSLLLIAATLTVAGCATSLRRPSGQPSSPYVADGNPQQTFPLPEAPVFQAQEPIALGLRAEFERVHKANQGGNWTGEERTDAIYWSSGLMVESLKVERLIPVRVRARGMSSASDQDFPKLRVEIAETEKLADTAFKGARNFRINTHVSTEPQTSHTGMGRLNDERAPYREAMGFEIARAMGLPTPAFRRARIAYDDAGSKKRFVREALLIETDKKTAERFGAKVLSAEEFLSSEGPSRIKTRLAANFFMFQALIGNDDTGLRFKNESTMATEFYRPLFNTTVFQLPSGEQFPLVYDLDMSQLMTNQKIAPNLAQTMPAMGVTDGEVGKKLLTLAKLRSRLSSDEFEQAYQDLLTREPAIRDAIARAITDDEGRANASHQIEVLKKANLQLYQMPMIGKTGVRFFAEPALKTDLLRRLPASEEPGFLPPGYPIKVLENDGKIAKIAIADYSFYLKDFRKSVGYVKSSDLEQVTHDLPEELQGHTDERDMAGG
;
A
#
# COMPACT_ATOMS: atom_id res chain seq x y z
N MET A 1 -29.87 46.29 47.97
CA MET A 1 -31.04 45.60 47.38
C MET A 1 -30.65 44.18 47.04
N LYS A 2 -31.55 43.25 47.34
CA LYS A 2 -31.42 41.80 47.25
C LYS A 2 -31.10 41.33 45.82
N ASN A 3 -30.20 40.37 45.67
CA ASN A 3 -30.60 39.01 45.26
C ASN A 3 -29.42 38.03 45.30
N SER A 4 -29.63 36.99 46.09
CA SER A 4 -28.81 35.80 46.27
C SER A 4 -28.84 34.93 45.02
N LEU A 5 -27.70 34.36 44.62
CA LEU A 5 -27.66 33.14 43.81
C LEU A 5 -26.94 32.05 44.62
N LEU A 6 -27.74 31.05 44.97
CA LEU A 6 -27.40 29.87 45.73
C LEU A 6 -26.60 28.91 44.82
N LEU A 7 -25.42 28.52 45.28
CA LEU A 7 -24.57 27.50 44.66
C LEU A 7 -25.09 26.12 45.11
N ILE A 8 -25.64 25.32 44.20
CA ILE A 8 -25.92 23.90 44.45
C ILE A 8 -24.76 23.10 43.85
N ALA A 9 -23.90 22.58 44.71
CA ALA A 9 -22.93 21.56 44.38
C ALA A 9 -23.62 20.19 44.45
N ALA A 10 -23.83 19.56 43.30
CA ALA A 10 -24.24 18.16 43.21
C ALA A 10 -23.05 17.34 42.70
N THR A 11 -22.44 16.57 43.59
CA THR A 11 -21.43 15.56 43.30
C THR A 11 -22.11 14.38 42.61
N LEU A 12 -21.92 14.24 41.30
CA LEU A 12 -22.33 13.05 40.54
C LEU A 12 -21.16 12.07 40.47
N THR A 13 -21.18 11.07 41.35
CA THR A 13 -20.31 9.90 41.27
C THR A 13 -20.90 8.95 40.23
N VAL A 14 -20.38 8.98 39.00
CA VAL A 14 -20.75 8.00 37.96
C VAL A 14 -19.87 6.76 38.15
N ALA A 15 -20.39 5.75 38.82
CA ALA A 15 -19.84 4.40 38.81
C ALA A 15 -20.14 3.79 37.42
N GLY A 16 -19.14 3.80 36.54
CA GLY A 16 -19.19 3.13 35.25
C GLY A 16 -19.06 1.61 35.41
N CYS A 17 -20.19 0.91 35.52
CA CYS A 17 -20.23 -0.52 35.24
C CYS A 17 -20.00 -0.74 33.75
N ALA A 18 -18.85 -1.27 33.39
CA ALA A 18 -18.57 -1.79 32.05
C ALA A 18 -19.42 -3.04 31.80
N THR A 19 -20.64 -2.86 31.32
CA THR A 19 -21.45 -3.95 30.77
C THR A 19 -20.93 -4.28 29.38
N SER A 20 -20.26 -5.44 29.26
CA SER A 20 -19.95 -6.02 27.96
C SER A 20 -21.26 -6.33 27.25
N LEU A 21 -21.62 -5.52 26.24
CA LEU A 21 -22.71 -5.83 25.34
C LEU A 21 -22.37 -7.11 24.57
N ARG A 22 -22.95 -8.24 25.00
CA ARG A 22 -23.00 -9.46 24.20
C ARG A 22 -23.70 -9.13 22.88
N ARG A 23 -22.98 -9.20 21.76
CA ARG A 23 -23.57 -9.11 20.42
C ARG A 23 -24.63 -10.21 20.27
N PRO A 24 -25.80 -9.94 19.67
CA PRO A 24 -26.79 -10.97 19.37
C PRO A 24 -26.15 -12.07 18.52
N SER A 25 -26.24 -13.32 18.97
CA SER A 25 -25.83 -14.49 18.22
C SER A 25 -26.76 -14.65 17.00
N GLY A 26 -26.32 -14.18 15.84
CA GLY A 26 -27.10 -14.29 14.60
C GLY A 26 -26.72 -13.33 13.47
N GLN A 27 -25.52 -12.72 13.47
CA GLN A 27 -25.09 -11.98 12.28
C GLN A 27 -25.00 -12.97 11.10
N PRO A 28 -25.64 -12.68 9.96
CA PRO A 28 -25.45 -13.48 8.75
C PRO A 28 -23.96 -13.48 8.42
N SER A 29 -23.42 -14.67 8.14
CA SER A 29 -22.07 -14.82 7.61
C SER A 29 -21.93 -13.90 6.40
N SER A 30 -20.91 -13.03 6.41
CA SER A 30 -20.56 -12.21 5.25
C SER A 30 -20.52 -13.10 4.00
N PRO A 31 -21.15 -12.70 2.88
CA PRO A 31 -21.10 -13.48 1.65
C PRO A 31 -19.71 -13.44 0.99
N TYR A 32 -18.78 -12.65 1.52
CA TYR A 32 -17.42 -12.53 1.00
C TYR A 32 -16.62 -13.80 1.22
N VAL A 33 -15.97 -14.28 0.16
CA VAL A 33 -15.05 -15.43 0.17
C VAL A 33 -13.66 -14.92 -0.19
N ALA A 34 -12.64 -15.25 0.60
CA ALA A 34 -11.27 -14.77 0.39
C ALA A 34 -10.50 -15.63 -0.65
N ASP A 35 -11.11 -15.98 -1.78
CA ASP A 35 -10.55 -16.92 -2.78
C ASP A 35 -9.74 -16.24 -3.90
N GLY A 36 -9.90 -14.93 -4.07
CA GLY A 36 -9.25 -14.16 -5.14
C GLY A 36 -9.98 -14.21 -6.47
N ASN A 37 -11.23 -14.69 -6.51
CA ASN A 37 -12.07 -14.66 -7.69
C ASN A 37 -12.35 -13.19 -8.10
N PRO A 38 -11.93 -12.76 -9.30
CA PRO A 38 -12.06 -11.36 -9.70
C PRO A 38 -13.52 -10.93 -10.01
N GLN A 39 -14.46 -11.88 -10.07
CA GLN A 39 -15.90 -11.61 -10.24
C GLN A 39 -16.65 -11.51 -8.90
N GLN A 40 -15.97 -11.66 -7.76
CA GLN A 40 -16.61 -11.57 -6.45
C GLN A 40 -17.23 -10.19 -6.19
N THR A 41 -18.34 -10.18 -5.47
CA THR A 41 -18.97 -8.95 -4.98
C THR A 41 -18.50 -8.65 -3.56
N PHE A 42 -18.46 -7.36 -3.22
CA PHE A 42 -18.09 -6.92 -1.89
C PHE A 42 -19.31 -6.48 -1.10
N PRO A 43 -19.34 -6.75 0.22
CA PRO A 43 -20.38 -6.18 1.08
C PRO A 43 -20.33 -4.66 1.01
N LEU A 44 -21.49 -4.05 0.77
CA LEU A 44 -21.67 -2.59 0.71
C LEU A 44 -21.55 -1.98 2.11
N PRO A 45 -21.06 -0.73 2.23
CA PRO A 45 -21.05 -0.03 3.50
C PRO A 45 -22.46 0.29 3.98
N GLU A 46 -22.73 0.05 5.27
CA GLU A 46 -24.00 0.43 5.90
C GLU A 46 -24.15 1.95 6.02
N ALA A 47 -23.04 2.67 6.12
CA ALA A 47 -23.04 4.11 6.36
C ALA A 47 -23.35 4.89 5.07
N PRO A 48 -24.40 5.75 5.04
CA PRO A 48 -24.79 6.49 3.85
C PRO A 48 -23.67 7.37 3.27
N VAL A 49 -22.78 7.89 4.12
CA VAL A 49 -21.63 8.69 3.69
C VAL A 49 -20.71 7.92 2.75
N PHE A 50 -20.71 6.59 2.71
CA PHE A 50 -19.86 5.81 1.78
C PHE A 50 -20.64 5.10 0.67
N GLN A 51 -21.95 5.33 0.54
CA GLN A 51 -22.79 4.70 -0.49
C GLN A 51 -22.86 5.51 -1.79
N ALA A 52 -22.60 6.82 -1.72
CA ALA A 52 -22.63 7.73 -2.86
C ALA A 52 -21.23 8.00 -3.40
N GLN A 53 -21.13 8.22 -4.71
CA GLN A 53 -19.86 8.53 -5.39
C GLN A 53 -19.58 10.04 -5.47
N GLU A 54 -20.63 10.86 -5.46
CA GLU A 54 -20.54 12.31 -5.56
C GLU A 54 -19.79 12.88 -4.35
N PRO A 55 -18.85 13.83 -4.57
CA PRO A 55 -18.14 14.46 -3.48
C PRO A 55 -19.08 15.07 -2.44
N ILE A 56 -18.82 14.80 -1.16
CA ILE A 56 -19.55 15.43 -0.04
C ILE A 56 -18.87 16.74 0.36
N ALA A 57 -19.64 17.80 0.59
CA ALA A 57 -19.11 19.03 1.14
C ALA A 57 -19.29 19.08 2.67
N LEU A 58 -18.21 19.43 3.38
CA LEU A 58 -18.17 19.47 4.84
C LEU A 58 -17.48 20.74 5.35
N GLY A 59 -17.86 21.21 6.52
CA GLY A 59 -17.08 22.14 7.34
C GLY A 59 -16.47 21.39 8.52
N LEU A 60 -15.21 21.66 8.85
CA LEU A 60 -14.53 21.06 10.01
C LEU A 60 -13.74 22.13 10.77
N ARG A 61 -14.07 22.33 12.04
CA ARG A 61 -13.40 23.26 12.94
C ARG A 61 -12.71 22.51 14.07
N ALA A 62 -11.39 22.65 14.19
CA ALA A 62 -10.57 22.07 15.27
C ALA A 62 -9.20 22.77 15.34
N GLU A 63 -8.32 22.40 16.27
CA GLU A 63 -6.94 22.91 16.36
C GLU A 63 -5.97 22.06 15.53
N PHE A 64 -6.06 22.15 14.19
CA PHE A 64 -5.32 21.27 13.28
C PHE A 64 -3.80 21.43 13.39
N GLU A 65 -3.29 22.66 13.43
CA GLU A 65 -1.85 22.90 13.56
C GLU A 65 -1.29 22.32 14.86
N ARG A 66 -2.05 22.40 15.97
CA ARG A 66 -1.64 21.82 17.24
C ARG A 66 -1.54 20.31 17.17
N VAL A 67 -2.57 19.63 16.67
CA VAL A 67 -2.54 18.15 16.57
C VAL A 67 -1.54 17.66 15.52
N HIS A 68 -1.24 18.48 14.49
CA HIS A 68 -0.16 18.21 13.54
C HIS A 68 1.20 18.22 14.24
N LYS A 69 1.51 19.30 14.95
CA LYS A 69 2.75 19.43 15.75
C LYS A 69 2.90 18.32 16.77
N ALA A 70 1.81 17.97 17.46
CA ALA A 70 1.83 16.86 18.42
C ALA A 70 2.17 15.52 17.75
N ASN A 71 1.82 15.31 16.48
CA ASN A 71 2.09 14.09 15.72
C ASN A 71 3.45 14.11 14.99
N GLN A 72 4.22 15.21 15.06
CA GLN A 72 5.59 15.26 14.54
C GLN A 72 6.48 14.27 15.31
N GLY A 73 7.35 13.55 14.60
CA GLY A 73 8.09 12.40 15.14
C GLY A 73 7.37 11.05 14.96
N GLY A 74 6.09 11.09 14.55
CA GLY A 74 5.32 9.94 14.11
C GLY A 74 4.87 9.00 15.23
N ASN A 75 4.09 7.99 14.85
CA ASN A 75 3.93 6.78 15.66
C ASN A 75 4.39 5.57 14.85
N TRP A 76 5.67 5.21 15.00
CA TRP A 76 6.27 4.08 14.28
C TRP A 76 5.61 2.74 14.64
N THR A 77 5.02 2.63 15.82
CA THR A 77 4.34 1.40 16.27
C THR A 77 2.96 1.23 15.65
N GLY A 78 2.40 2.28 15.03
CA GLY A 78 1.01 2.28 14.55
C GLY A 78 -0.04 2.25 15.67
N GLU A 79 0.38 2.27 16.93
CA GLU A 79 -0.52 2.24 18.09
C GLU A 79 -1.51 3.42 18.10
N GLU A 80 -2.64 3.20 18.76
CA GLU A 80 -3.63 4.25 18.95
C GLU A 80 -3.12 5.27 19.97
N ARG A 81 -2.93 6.52 19.52
CA ARG A 81 -2.62 7.64 20.41
C ARG A 81 -3.87 8.03 21.18
N THR A 82 -3.91 7.75 22.48
CA THR A 82 -5.03 8.08 23.37
C THR A 82 -4.82 9.38 24.14
N ASP A 83 -3.58 9.85 24.27
CA ASP A 83 -3.26 11.06 25.04
C ASP A 83 -3.94 12.30 24.47
N ALA A 84 -4.45 13.15 25.37
CA ALA A 84 -5.20 14.35 25.01
C ALA A 84 -4.42 15.30 24.10
N ILE A 85 -3.09 15.32 24.17
CA ILE A 85 -2.24 16.19 23.34
C ILE A 85 -2.39 15.93 21.84
N TYR A 86 -2.71 14.70 21.43
CA TYR A 86 -2.90 14.32 20.02
C TYR A 86 -4.30 14.63 19.51
N TRP A 87 -5.24 14.97 20.39
CA TRP A 87 -6.64 15.17 20.06
C TRP A 87 -7.05 16.64 20.22
N SER A 88 -7.90 17.11 19.32
CA SER A 88 -8.63 18.37 19.44
C SER A 88 -10.12 18.08 19.42
N SER A 89 -10.84 18.65 20.37
CA SER A 89 -12.30 18.79 20.23
C SER A 89 -12.60 19.76 19.10
N GLY A 90 -13.74 19.56 18.44
CA GLY A 90 -14.11 20.33 17.28
C GLY A 90 -15.59 20.21 16.93
N LEU A 91 -15.95 20.85 15.83
CA LEU A 91 -17.29 20.82 15.25
C LEU A 91 -17.19 20.47 13.77
N MET A 92 -18.09 19.61 13.32
CA MET A 92 -18.29 19.29 11.92
C MET A 92 -19.66 19.77 11.47
N VAL A 93 -19.75 20.25 10.23
CA VAL A 93 -21.01 20.68 9.61
C VAL A 93 -21.13 19.99 8.26
N GLU A 94 -22.28 19.39 7.98
CA GLU A 94 -22.56 18.83 6.67
C GLU A 94 -23.18 19.91 5.78
N SER A 95 -22.75 20.03 4.52
CA SER A 95 -23.30 21.05 3.60
C SER A 95 -24.80 20.90 3.34
N LEU A 96 -25.33 19.68 3.44
CA LEU A 96 -26.77 19.40 3.28
C LEU A 96 -27.59 19.78 4.52
N LYS A 97 -26.93 20.03 5.66
CA LYS A 97 -27.54 20.39 6.95
C LYS A 97 -26.69 21.44 7.66
N VAL A 98 -26.51 22.60 7.02
CA VAL A 98 -25.60 23.67 7.48
C VAL A 98 -25.90 24.14 8.91
N GLU A 99 -27.14 24.01 9.38
CA GLU A 99 -27.55 24.41 10.73
C GLU A 99 -27.15 23.41 11.81
N ARG A 100 -26.75 22.19 11.43
CA ARG A 100 -26.40 21.13 12.39
C ARG A 100 -24.90 21.11 12.66
N LEU A 101 -24.54 21.48 13.88
CA LEU A 101 -23.18 21.34 14.40
C LEU A 101 -23.02 19.96 15.05
N ILE A 102 -22.15 19.12 14.51
CA ILE A 102 -21.84 17.78 14.99
C ILE A 102 -20.57 17.84 15.85
N PRO A 103 -20.63 17.57 17.16
CA PRO A 103 -19.43 17.52 17.99
C PRO A 103 -18.50 16.39 17.57
N VAL A 104 -17.22 16.71 17.37
CA VAL A 104 -16.20 15.75 16.94
C VAL A 104 -14.92 15.88 17.76
N ARG A 105 -14.10 14.84 17.71
CA ARG A 105 -12.68 14.86 18.07
C ARG A 105 -11.87 14.57 16.82
N VAL A 106 -10.77 15.29 16.65
CA VAL A 106 -9.88 15.18 15.50
C VAL A 106 -8.46 14.96 15.99
N ARG A 107 -7.72 14.08 15.30
CA ARG A 107 -6.27 13.95 15.46
C ARG A 107 -5.57 13.85 14.12
N ALA A 108 -4.31 14.22 14.08
CA ALA A 108 -3.43 13.89 12.96
C ALA A 108 -3.16 12.37 12.92
N ARG A 109 -2.84 11.87 11.73
CA ARG A 109 -2.40 10.49 11.47
C ARG A 109 -1.38 10.44 10.34
N GLY A 110 -0.81 9.26 10.15
CA GLY A 110 0.29 9.04 9.22
C GLY A 110 1.62 9.40 9.89
N MET A 111 2.64 8.61 9.59
CA MET A 111 3.97 8.77 10.18
C MET A 111 4.83 9.66 9.28
N SER A 112 5.14 9.19 8.07
CA SER A 112 5.90 9.92 7.06
C SER A 112 5.21 11.21 6.61
N SER A 113 3.89 11.16 6.39
CA SER A 113 3.14 12.36 5.96
C SER A 113 3.16 13.47 7.01
N ALA A 114 3.34 13.15 8.29
CA ALA A 114 3.36 14.17 9.36
C ALA A 114 4.63 15.05 9.31
N SER A 115 5.72 14.52 8.76
CA SER A 115 7.00 15.24 8.63
C SER A 115 7.20 15.88 7.26
N ASP A 116 6.36 15.56 6.27
CA ASP A 116 6.59 15.84 4.84
C ASP A 116 5.45 16.62 4.19
N GLN A 117 4.41 16.96 4.98
CA GLN A 117 3.28 17.78 4.56
C GLN A 117 2.97 18.84 5.63
N ASP A 118 2.57 20.04 5.18
CA ASP A 118 2.21 21.15 6.07
C ASP A 118 0.83 20.95 6.73
N PHE A 119 -0.01 20.11 6.13
CA PHE A 119 -1.32 19.78 6.67
C PHE A 119 -1.48 18.25 6.82
N PRO A 120 -1.86 17.75 8.01
CA PRO A 120 -1.87 16.32 8.26
C PRO A 120 -3.05 15.61 7.58
N LYS A 121 -2.86 14.31 7.32
CA LYS A 121 -3.98 13.36 7.22
C LYS A 121 -4.67 13.32 8.59
N LEU A 122 -5.99 13.19 8.62
CA LEU A 122 -6.77 13.25 9.87
C LEU A 122 -7.50 11.95 10.18
N ARG A 123 -7.79 11.74 11.46
CA ARG A 123 -8.84 10.82 11.94
C ARG A 123 -9.88 11.64 12.68
N VAL A 124 -11.14 11.39 12.38
CA VAL A 124 -12.29 12.07 12.97
C VAL A 124 -13.13 11.07 13.74
N GLU A 125 -13.53 11.44 14.95
CA GLU A 125 -14.43 10.69 15.81
C GLU A 125 -15.60 11.56 16.24
N ILE A 126 -16.80 11.18 15.84
CA ILE A 126 -18.05 11.86 16.22
C ILE A 126 -18.41 11.45 17.64
N ALA A 127 -18.79 12.41 18.48
CA ALA A 127 -19.16 12.16 19.87
C ALA A 127 -20.23 11.07 20.00
N GLU A 128 -20.07 10.16 20.97
CA GLU A 128 -21.00 9.04 21.20
C GLU A 128 -22.42 9.51 21.55
N THR A 129 -22.54 10.67 22.18
CA THR A 129 -23.82 11.31 22.53
C THR A 129 -24.60 11.82 21.32
N GLU A 130 -23.95 11.94 20.15
CA GLU A 130 -24.57 12.48 18.95
C GLU A 130 -25.53 11.48 18.30
N LYS A 131 -26.75 11.91 17.97
CA LYS A 131 -27.78 11.08 17.32
C LYS A 131 -27.65 11.11 15.79
N LEU A 132 -26.99 10.14 15.18
CA LEU A 132 -26.67 10.18 13.73
C LEU A 132 -27.76 9.68 12.78
N ALA A 133 -28.95 9.32 13.28
CA ALA A 133 -29.97 8.58 12.53
C ALA A 133 -30.44 9.28 11.23
N ASP A 134 -30.38 10.61 11.19
CA ASP A 134 -30.79 11.44 10.07
C ASP A 134 -29.59 12.10 9.34
N THR A 135 -28.34 11.72 9.64
CA THR A 135 -27.13 12.27 9.01
C THR A 135 -26.55 11.31 7.96
N ALA A 136 -25.72 11.83 7.04
CA ALA A 136 -24.93 10.95 6.17
C ALA A 136 -24.00 10.01 6.99
N PHE A 137 -23.61 10.40 8.20
CA PHE A 137 -22.69 9.66 9.06
C PHE A 137 -23.37 8.57 9.93
N LYS A 138 -24.65 8.26 9.70
CA LYS A 138 -25.33 7.12 10.36
C LYS A 138 -24.48 5.85 10.22
N GLY A 139 -24.02 5.28 11.33
CA GLY A 139 -23.17 4.07 11.33
C GLY A 139 -21.67 4.31 11.12
N ALA A 140 -21.24 5.53 10.79
CA ALA A 140 -19.84 5.93 10.59
C ALA A 140 -19.38 6.98 11.61
N ARG A 141 -19.39 6.62 12.90
CA ARG A 141 -18.90 7.49 13.99
C ARG A 141 -17.40 7.81 13.89
N ASN A 142 -16.63 7.01 13.18
CA ASN A 142 -15.21 7.24 12.97
C ASN A 142 -14.86 7.04 11.50
N PHE A 143 -13.96 7.88 11.00
CA PHE A 143 -13.44 7.81 9.65
C PHE A 143 -12.08 8.51 9.56
N ARG A 144 -11.35 8.21 8.49
CA ARG A 144 -10.08 8.84 8.13
C ARG A 144 -10.33 9.90 7.06
N ILE A 145 -9.51 10.93 7.04
CA ILE A 145 -9.46 11.93 5.97
C ILE A 145 -8.04 11.95 5.42
N ASN A 146 -7.90 11.63 4.14
CA ASN A 146 -6.67 11.86 3.38
C ASN A 146 -6.79 13.20 2.66
N THR A 147 -5.85 14.10 2.94
CA THR A 147 -5.75 15.42 2.30
C THR A 147 -4.58 15.47 1.32
N HIS A 148 -3.42 14.89 1.66
CA HIS A 148 -2.24 14.81 0.79
C HIS A 148 -1.75 16.16 0.23
N VAL A 149 -1.86 17.26 0.99
CA VAL A 149 -1.54 18.61 0.49
C VAL A 149 -0.63 19.38 1.44
N SER A 150 0.22 20.24 0.87
CA SER A 150 0.86 21.37 1.55
C SER A 150 0.02 22.65 1.48
N THR A 151 0.47 23.71 2.16
CA THR A 151 -0.16 25.04 2.10
C THR A 151 0.32 25.91 0.95
N GLU A 152 1.32 25.48 0.17
CA GLU A 152 1.93 26.26 -0.91
C GLU A 152 1.44 25.86 -2.33
N PRO A 153 1.60 26.74 -3.35
CA PRO A 153 1.07 26.49 -4.69
C PRO A 153 1.70 25.26 -5.37
N GLN A 154 0.84 24.26 -5.46
CA GLN A 154 0.75 23.07 -6.30
C GLN A 154 1.61 23.03 -7.57
N THR A 155 2.54 22.06 -7.62
CA THR A 155 3.10 21.33 -8.80
C THR A 155 4.30 20.46 -8.40
N SER A 156 4.86 20.64 -7.21
CA SER A 156 6.02 19.89 -6.74
C SER A 156 5.63 18.60 -6.02
N HIS A 157 6.52 17.61 -6.05
CA HIS A 157 6.46 16.49 -5.12
C HIS A 157 6.97 16.91 -3.74
N THR A 158 6.58 16.18 -2.70
CA THR A 158 7.21 16.31 -1.38
C THR A 158 8.63 15.74 -1.41
N GLY A 159 9.39 15.87 -0.31
CA GLY A 159 10.75 15.31 -0.23
C GLY A 159 10.78 13.79 -0.36
N MET A 160 9.71 13.12 0.05
CA MET A 160 9.52 11.67 -0.17
C MET A 160 8.87 11.31 -1.49
N GLY A 161 8.55 12.28 -2.33
CA GLY A 161 8.01 12.03 -3.67
C GLY A 161 6.49 11.93 -3.78
N ARG A 162 5.74 12.29 -2.73
CA ARG A 162 4.26 12.33 -2.81
C ARG A 162 3.82 13.47 -3.70
N LEU A 163 2.69 13.31 -4.39
CA LEU A 163 2.04 14.44 -5.04
C LEU A 163 1.55 15.42 -3.97
N ASN A 164 2.02 16.67 -4.02
CA ASN A 164 1.79 17.66 -2.98
C ASN A 164 0.67 18.64 -3.33
N ASP A 165 -0.46 18.13 -3.82
CA ASP A 165 -1.57 18.95 -4.28
C ASP A 165 -2.94 18.26 -4.11
N GLU A 166 -4.01 19.02 -4.36
CA GLU A 166 -5.40 18.60 -4.15
C GLU A 166 -5.89 17.51 -5.11
N ARG A 167 -5.11 17.15 -6.14
CA ARG A 167 -5.44 16.03 -7.03
C ARG A 167 -5.19 14.70 -6.35
N ALA A 168 -4.24 14.62 -5.41
CA ALA A 168 -3.80 13.37 -4.80
C ALA A 168 -4.94 12.57 -4.14
N PRO A 169 -5.85 13.14 -3.32
CA PRO A 169 -6.96 12.37 -2.74
C PRO A 169 -7.93 11.80 -3.78
N TYR A 170 -8.16 12.53 -4.87
CA TYR A 170 -9.09 12.11 -5.92
C TYR A 170 -8.48 11.05 -6.82
N ARG A 171 -7.18 11.16 -7.09
CA ARG A 171 -6.41 10.09 -7.73
C ARG A 171 -6.38 8.85 -6.82
N GLU A 172 -6.24 8.99 -5.49
CA GLU A 172 -6.20 7.82 -4.59
C GLU A 172 -7.53 7.08 -4.60
N ALA A 173 -8.64 7.82 -4.65
CA ALA A 173 -9.96 7.25 -4.83
C ALA A 173 -10.06 6.43 -6.14
N MET A 174 -9.47 6.92 -7.24
CA MET A 174 -9.37 6.14 -8.50
C MET A 174 -8.55 4.85 -8.31
N GLY A 175 -7.48 4.88 -7.51
CA GLY A 175 -6.72 3.68 -7.15
C GLY A 175 -7.59 2.62 -6.46
N PHE A 176 -8.47 3.03 -5.53
CA PHE A 176 -9.43 2.12 -4.91
C PHE A 176 -10.52 1.64 -5.89
N GLU A 177 -10.93 2.47 -6.84
CA GLU A 177 -11.87 2.08 -7.92
C GLU A 177 -11.27 1.01 -8.83
N ILE A 178 -9.99 1.16 -9.21
CA ILE A 178 -9.23 0.15 -9.96
C ILE A 178 -9.12 -1.15 -9.17
N ALA A 179 -8.76 -1.09 -7.89
CA ALA A 179 -8.68 -2.28 -7.03
C ALA A 179 -10.02 -3.03 -6.97
N ARG A 180 -11.14 -2.32 -6.79
CA ARG A 180 -12.49 -2.92 -6.83
C ARG A 180 -12.79 -3.51 -8.19
N ALA A 181 -12.42 -2.84 -9.28
CA ALA A 181 -12.59 -3.35 -10.63
C ALA A 181 -11.78 -4.64 -10.87
N MET A 182 -10.64 -4.82 -10.21
CA MET A 182 -9.86 -6.07 -10.20
C MET A 182 -10.43 -7.15 -9.27
N GLY A 183 -11.48 -6.87 -8.51
CA GLY A 183 -12.02 -7.80 -7.53
C GLY A 183 -11.14 -7.92 -6.29
N LEU A 184 -10.49 -6.83 -5.87
CA LEU A 184 -9.76 -6.74 -4.59
C LEU A 184 -10.52 -5.95 -3.52
N PRO A 185 -10.47 -6.40 -2.25
CA PRO A 185 -11.14 -5.72 -1.15
C PRO A 185 -10.47 -4.37 -0.85
N THR A 186 -11.30 -3.36 -0.61
CA THR A 186 -10.89 -1.98 -0.30
C THR A 186 -11.72 -1.46 0.87
N PRO A 187 -11.25 -0.42 1.60
CA PRO A 187 -12.12 0.31 2.50
C PRO A 187 -13.28 0.95 1.72
N ALA A 188 -14.37 1.27 2.41
CA ALA A 188 -15.35 2.19 1.84
C ALA A 188 -14.74 3.61 1.80
N PHE A 189 -15.03 4.40 0.77
CA PHE A 189 -14.45 5.73 0.61
C PHE A 189 -15.42 6.67 -0.07
N ARG A 190 -15.23 7.97 0.14
CA ARG A 190 -15.97 9.04 -0.55
C ARG A 190 -15.10 10.28 -0.70
N ARG A 191 -15.06 10.83 -1.90
CA ARG A 191 -14.41 12.11 -2.18
C ARG A 191 -15.12 13.21 -1.39
N ALA A 192 -14.39 14.23 -0.97
CA ALA A 192 -14.95 15.33 -0.19
C ALA A 192 -14.28 16.65 -0.53
N ARG A 193 -15.04 17.73 -0.34
CA ARG A 193 -14.53 19.10 -0.33
C ARG A 193 -14.77 19.70 1.04
N ILE A 194 -13.69 19.96 1.78
CA ILE A 194 -13.77 20.28 3.21
C ILE A 194 -13.28 21.70 3.45
N ALA A 195 -14.14 22.52 4.05
CA ALA A 195 -13.79 23.82 4.59
C ALA A 195 -13.24 23.65 6.02
N TYR A 196 -11.94 23.89 6.19
CA TYR A 196 -11.25 23.82 7.46
C TYR A 196 -11.23 25.20 8.14
N ASP A 197 -11.62 25.25 9.40
CA ASP A 197 -11.48 26.41 10.29
C ASP A 197 -10.53 26.02 11.44
N ASP A 198 -9.24 26.37 11.31
CA ASP A 198 -8.26 26.07 12.36
C ASP A 198 -8.46 27.01 13.54
N ALA A 199 -8.98 26.49 14.65
CA ALA A 199 -9.29 27.26 15.84
C ALA A 199 -8.05 27.88 16.50
N GLY A 200 -6.89 27.21 16.39
CA GLY A 200 -5.65 27.67 17.01
C GLY A 200 -5.01 28.81 16.24
N SER A 201 -4.85 28.62 14.92
CA SER A 201 -4.20 29.61 14.04
C SER A 201 -5.16 30.66 13.45
N LYS A 202 -6.47 30.44 13.58
CA LYS A 202 -7.56 31.24 12.96
C LYS A 202 -7.51 31.25 11.44
N LYS A 203 -6.78 30.30 10.82
CA LYS A 203 -6.72 30.15 9.37
C LYS A 203 -7.94 29.40 8.86
N ARG A 204 -8.44 29.83 7.70
CA ARG A 204 -9.54 29.18 6.98
C ARG A 204 -9.11 28.85 5.56
N PHE A 205 -9.39 27.63 5.14
CA PHE A 205 -9.07 27.17 3.79
C PHE A 205 -10.00 26.01 3.39
N VAL A 206 -10.12 25.76 2.09
CA VAL A 206 -10.91 24.65 1.54
C VAL A 206 -9.97 23.72 0.80
N ARG A 207 -10.15 22.41 0.93
CA ARG A 207 -9.35 21.42 0.19
C ARG A 207 -10.22 20.27 -0.30
N GLU A 208 -9.80 19.70 -1.42
CA GLU A 208 -10.19 18.36 -1.80
C GLU A 208 -9.60 17.33 -0.83
N ALA A 209 -10.37 16.30 -0.54
CA ALA A 209 -10.05 15.27 0.43
C ALA A 209 -10.70 13.93 0.05
N LEU A 210 -10.26 12.87 0.72
CA LEU A 210 -10.83 11.54 0.63
C LEU A 210 -11.21 11.04 2.02
N LEU A 211 -12.49 10.83 2.24
CA LEU A 211 -13.00 10.14 3.43
C LEU A 211 -12.81 8.64 3.24
N ILE A 212 -12.26 7.97 4.25
CA ILE A 212 -11.99 6.53 4.20
C ILE A 212 -12.56 5.89 5.48
N GLU A 213 -13.29 4.80 5.29
CA GLU A 213 -13.75 3.89 6.35
C GLU A 213 -12.55 3.46 7.23
N THR A 214 -12.76 3.30 8.54
CA THR A 214 -11.70 2.77 9.43
C THR A 214 -11.56 1.26 9.29
N ASP A 215 -10.40 0.72 9.66
CA ASP A 215 -10.16 -0.73 9.56
C ASP A 215 -11.18 -1.52 10.40
N LYS A 216 -11.58 -1.00 11.56
CA LYS A 216 -12.66 -1.59 12.38
C LYS A 216 -13.98 -1.68 11.61
N LYS A 217 -14.38 -0.61 10.92
CA LYS A 217 -15.64 -0.56 10.15
C LYS A 217 -15.57 -1.45 8.92
N THR A 218 -14.42 -1.48 8.25
CA THR A 218 -14.15 -2.45 7.18
C THR A 218 -14.27 -3.88 7.69
N ALA A 219 -13.70 -4.20 8.87
CA ALA A 219 -13.83 -5.54 9.47
C ALA A 219 -15.29 -5.90 9.74
N GLU A 220 -16.05 -5.00 10.35
CA GLU A 220 -17.48 -5.18 10.60
C GLU A 220 -18.25 -5.45 9.29
N ARG A 221 -17.99 -4.67 8.24
CA ARG A 221 -18.61 -4.81 6.91
C ARG A 221 -18.29 -6.15 6.25
N PHE A 222 -17.06 -6.64 6.38
CA PHE A 222 -16.64 -7.94 5.86
C PHE A 222 -16.97 -9.10 6.80
N GLY A 223 -17.56 -8.87 7.97
CA GLY A 223 -17.75 -9.91 9.00
C GLY A 223 -16.44 -10.52 9.49
N ALA A 224 -15.34 -9.77 9.44
CA ALA A 224 -13.99 -10.20 9.74
C ALA A 224 -13.45 -9.50 11.01
N LYS A 225 -12.31 -9.98 11.51
CA LYS A 225 -11.48 -9.22 12.45
C LYS A 225 -10.24 -8.66 11.75
N VAL A 226 -9.76 -7.50 12.20
CA VAL A 226 -8.44 -6.98 11.80
C VAL A 226 -7.38 -7.77 12.56
N LEU A 227 -6.31 -8.21 11.89
CA LEU A 227 -5.14 -8.79 12.55
C LEU A 227 -4.12 -7.70 12.83
N SER A 228 -3.53 -7.70 14.03
CA SER A 228 -2.32 -6.93 14.30
C SER A 228 -1.12 -7.51 13.53
N ALA A 229 -0.06 -6.72 13.37
CA ALA A 229 1.17 -7.22 12.77
C ALA A 229 1.75 -8.40 13.57
N GLU A 230 1.70 -8.33 14.90
CA GLU A 230 2.13 -9.42 15.78
C GLU A 230 1.29 -10.67 15.56
N GLU A 231 -0.05 -10.57 15.54
CA GLU A 231 -0.94 -11.71 15.31
C GLU A 231 -0.69 -12.35 13.93
N PHE A 232 -0.43 -11.53 12.91
CA PHE A 232 -0.17 -12.00 11.55
C PHE A 232 1.20 -12.65 11.40
N LEU A 233 2.23 -12.13 12.07
CA LEU A 233 3.61 -12.62 11.94
C LEU A 233 3.93 -13.78 12.89
N SER A 234 3.23 -13.87 14.03
CA SER A 234 3.40 -14.96 15.00
C SER A 234 2.65 -16.24 14.62
N SER A 235 1.79 -16.23 13.59
CA SER A 235 1.12 -17.45 13.15
C SER A 235 2.14 -18.45 12.60
N GLU A 236 2.22 -19.63 13.24
CA GLU A 236 3.00 -20.77 12.74
C GLU A 236 2.50 -21.21 11.35
N GLY A 237 3.43 -21.39 10.41
CA GLY A 237 3.14 -21.81 9.03
C GLY A 237 2.83 -20.66 8.06
N PRO A 238 2.38 -21.00 6.84
CA PRO A 238 2.06 -20.02 5.81
C PRO A 238 0.89 -19.15 6.25
N SER A 239 0.82 -17.94 5.69
CA SER A 239 -0.39 -17.13 5.81
C SER A 239 -1.61 -17.95 5.36
N ARG A 240 -2.78 -17.65 5.91
CA ARG A 240 -4.05 -18.25 5.44
C ARG A 240 -4.67 -17.45 4.29
N ILE A 241 -3.85 -16.64 3.60
CA ILE A 241 -4.23 -15.90 2.40
C ILE A 241 -4.09 -16.86 1.22
N LYS A 242 -5.15 -16.99 0.42
CA LYS A 242 -5.10 -17.81 -0.79
C LYS A 242 -4.10 -17.24 -1.79
N THR A 243 -3.28 -18.09 -2.41
CA THR A 243 -2.21 -17.66 -3.32
C THR A 243 -2.73 -16.80 -4.46
N ARG A 244 -3.85 -17.18 -5.08
CA ARG A 244 -4.49 -16.40 -6.16
C ARG A 244 -4.85 -14.98 -5.72
N LEU A 245 -5.43 -14.81 -4.53
CA LEU A 245 -5.77 -13.50 -3.97
C LEU A 245 -4.51 -12.65 -3.72
N ALA A 246 -3.47 -13.24 -3.14
CA ALA A 246 -2.21 -12.53 -2.91
C ALA A 246 -1.51 -12.15 -4.22
N ALA A 247 -1.51 -13.04 -5.22
CA ALA A 247 -0.97 -12.77 -6.55
C ALA A 247 -1.72 -11.63 -7.23
N ASN A 248 -3.06 -11.62 -7.19
CA ASN A 248 -3.89 -10.53 -7.71
C ASN A 248 -3.65 -9.22 -6.96
N PHE A 249 -3.43 -9.26 -5.64
CA PHE A 249 -3.03 -8.09 -4.86
C PHE A 249 -1.70 -7.51 -5.36
N PHE A 250 -0.65 -8.33 -5.50
CA PHE A 250 0.64 -7.84 -6.01
C PHE A 250 0.59 -7.40 -7.46
N MET A 251 -0.23 -8.05 -8.30
CA MET A 251 -0.46 -7.62 -9.68
C MET A 251 -1.12 -6.24 -9.74
N PHE A 252 -2.06 -5.94 -8.82
CA PHE A 252 -2.60 -4.60 -8.66
C PHE A 252 -1.52 -3.58 -8.25
N GLN A 253 -0.68 -3.92 -7.27
CA GLN A 253 0.40 -3.02 -6.83
C GLN A 253 1.39 -2.76 -7.97
N ALA A 254 1.74 -3.79 -8.74
CA ALA A 254 2.52 -3.65 -9.96
C ALA A 254 1.80 -2.76 -11.00
N LEU A 255 0.50 -2.96 -11.24
CA LEU A 255 -0.29 -2.14 -12.17
C LEU A 255 -0.22 -0.65 -11.80
N ILE A 256 -0.44 -0.29 -10.54
CA ILE A 256 -0.43 1.12 -10.13
C ILE A 256 0.99 1.68 -9.88
N GLY A 257 2.02 0.85 -10.01
CA GLY A 257 3.40 1.20 -9.73
C GLY A 257 3.63 1.57 -8.26
N ASN A 258 3.05 0.80 -7.36
CA ASN A 258 3.25 0.93 -5.91
C ASN A 258 4.25 -0.10 -5.41
N ASP A 259 5.45 0.36 -5.05
CA ASP A 259 6.47 -0.48 -4.43
C ASP A 259 6.46 -0.35 -2.90
N ASP A 260 5.62 0.53 -2.34
CA ASP A 260 5.56 0.87 -0.92
C ASP A 260 4.59 -0.08 -0.18
N THR A 261 4.75 -1.39 -0.37
CA THR A 261 3.86 -2.43 0.15
C THR A 261 4.61 -3.73 0.47
N GLY A 262 4.12 -4.48 1.46
CA GLY A 262 4.67 -5.77 1.87
C GLY A 262 3.58 -6.68 2.39
N LEU A 263 3.58 -7.93 1.93
CA LEU A 263 2.63 -8.95 2.31
C LEU A 263 3.27 -10.33 2.16
N ARG A 264 3.48 -11.01 3.29
CA ARG A 264 3.82 -12.43 3.36
C ARG A 264 2.61 -13.25 2.96
N PHE A 265 2.76 -14.21 2.04
CA PHE A 265 1.64 -15.11 1.73
C PHE A 265 1.98 -16.58 1.51
N LYS A 266 3.26 -16.92 1.39
CA LYS A 266 3.76 -18.32 1.38
C LYS A 266 4.58 -18.61 2.64
N ASN A 267 5.39 -19.66 2.61
CA ASN A 267 6.37 -20.02 3.64
C ASN A 267 7.59 -19.09 3.59
N GLU A 268 7.36 -17.78 3.60
CA GLU A 268 8.41 -16.77 3.55
C GLU A 268 8.80 -16.38 4.99
N SER A 269 10.00 -15.81 5.12
CA SER A 269 10.52 -15.33 6.40
C SER A 269 9.54 -14.38 7.11
N THR A 270 9.53 -14.42 8.43
CA THR A 270 8.86 -13.42 9.28
C THR A 270 9.79 -12.28 9.69
N MET A 271 11.09 -12.41 9.41
CA MET A 271 12.06 -11.39 9.75
C MET A 271 12.02 -10.28 8.72
N ALA A 272 11.73 -9.07 9.18
CA ALA A 272 11.88 -7.88 8.34
C ALA A 272 13.36 -7.60 8.10
N THR A 273 13.69 -7.29 6.85
CA THR A 273 14.99 -6.75 6.42
C THR A 273 14.80 -5.36 5.83
N GLU A 274 15.89 -4.74 5.38
CA GLU A 274 15.81 -3.49 4.62
C GLU A 274 14.99 -3.65 3.33
N PHE A 275 15.00 -4.85 2.72
CA PHE A 275 14.47 -5.13 1.40
C PHE A 275 13.21 -5.99 1.40
N TYR A 276 12.94 -6.66 2.51
CA TYR A 276 11.76 -7.50 2.69
C TYR A 276 11.04 -7.08 3.96
N ARG A 277 9.76 -6.76 3.83
CA ARG A 277 8.88 -6.47 4.96
C ARG A 277 7.68 -7.41 4.86
N PRO A 278 7.55 -8.39 5.77
CA PRO A 278 6.50 -9.41 5.69
C PRO A 278 5.08 -8.82 5.85
N LEU A 279 4.99 -7.64 6.45
CA LEU A 279 3.78 -6.83 6.44
C LEU A 279 4.17 -5.35 6.45
N PHE A 280 3.80 -4.63 5.39
CA PHE A 280 4.10 -3.20 5.27
C PHE A 280 3.05 -2.48 4.43
N ASN A 281 2.54 -1.35 4.93
CA ASN A 281 1.44 -0.58 4.34
C ASN A 281 0.26 -1.43 3.83
N THR A 282 0.00 -2.54 4.53
CA THR A 282 -1.06 -3.49 4.19
C THR A 282 -1.74 -3.91 5.48
N THR A 283 -3.07 -3.92 5.50
CA THR A 283 -3.85 -4.42 6.63
C THR A 283 -4.41 -5.79 6.27
N VAL A 284 -4.27 -6.77 7.17
CA VAL A 284 -4.80 -8.12 6.96
C VAL A 284 -6.02 -8.35 7.84
N PHE A 285 -7.03 -8.97 7.25
CA PHE A 285 -8.28 -9.34 7.92
C PHE A 285 -8.41 -10.86 7.98
N GLN A 286 -9.09 -11.36 9.00
CA GLN A 286 -9.41 -12.79 9.15
C GLN A 286 -10.92 -13.00 9.27
N LEU A 287 -11.46 -13.86 8.39
CA LEU A 287 -12.85 -14.30 8.39
C LEU A 287 -13.11 -15.31 9.52
N PRO A 288 -14.38 -15.57 9.90
CA PRO A 288 -14.73 -16.62 10.86
C PRO A 288 -14.28 -18.03 10.42
N SER A 289 -14.14 -18.27 9.12
CA SER A 289 -13.56 -19.51 8.56
C SER A 289 -12.07 -19.68 8.87
N GLY A 290 -11.40 -18.63 9.34
CA GLY A 290 -9.97 -18.57 9.57
C GLY A 290 -9.16 -18.11 8.34
N GLU A 291 -9.79 -18.02 7.16
CA GLU A 291 -9.18 -17.48 5.95
C GLU A 291 -8.82 -16.01 6.13
N GLN A 292 -7.71 -15.60 5.51
CA GLN A 292 -7.18 -14.25 5.61
C GLN A 292 -7.25 -13.54 4.25
N PHE A 293 -7.40 -12.22 4.26
CA PHE A 293 -7.29 -11.40 3.06
C PHE A 293 -6.58 -10.06 3.32
N PRO A 294 -5.73 -9.60 2.38
CA PRO A 294 -5.14 -8.26 2.46
C PRO A 294 -6.16 -7.22 2.01
N LEU A 295 -6.15 -6.05 2.62
CA LEU A 295 -6.91 -4.88 2.19
C LEU A 295 -5.99 -3.94 1.42
N VAL A 296 -6.42 -3.51 0.24
CA VAL A 296 -5.73 -2.46 -0.51
C VAL A 296 -5.86 -1.13 0.25
N TYR A 297 -4.72 -0.55 0.62
CA TYR A 297 -4.64 0.67 1.43
C TYR A 297 -3.32 1.42 1.16
N ASP A 298 -3.30 2.72 1.48
CA ASP A 298 -2.15 3.64 1.39
C ASP A 298 -1.49 3.68 0.00
N LEU A 299 -2.13 4.37 -0.95
CA LEU A 299 -1.67 4.41 -2.35
C LEU A 299 -0.92 5.71 -2.70
N ASP A 300 -0.62 6.54 -1.71
CA ASP A 300 -0.20 7.94 -1.86
C ASP A 300 1.18 8.13 -2.53
N MET A 301 1.99 7.08 -2.52
CA MET A 301 3.31 7.04 -3.19
C MET A 301 3.31 6.27 -4.50
N SER A 302 2.18 5.70 -4.93
CA SER A 302 2.12 4.95 -6.19
C SER A 302 2.36 5.85 -7.41
N GLN A 303 2.95 5.31 -8.47
CA GLN A 303 3.18 6.06 -9.71
C GLN A 303 1.87 6.52 -10.37
N LEU A 304 0.78 5.77 -10.17
CA LEU A 304 -0.58 6.18 -10.50
C LEU A 304 -0.91 7.58 -9.93
N MET A 305 -0.50 7.84 -8.68
CA MET A 305 -0.77 9.12 -7.99
C MET A 305 0.20 10.18 -8.40
N THR A 306 1.48 9.85 -8.32
CA THR A 306 2.52 10.85 -8.29
C THR A 306 2.95 11.30 -9.68
N ASN A 307 2.67 10.51 -10.73
CA ASN A 307 3.26 10.70 -12.05
C ASN A 307 4.80 10.80 -12.00
N GLN A 308 5.43 10.26 -10.94
CA GLN A 308 6.87 10.35 -10.80
C GLN A 308 7.54 9.50 -11.88
N LYS A 309 8.34 10.20 -12.69
CA LYS A 309 9.32 9.58 -13.57
C LYS A 309 10.30 8.79 -12.72
N ILE A 310 10.81 7.72 -13.31
CA ILE A 310 11.68 6.80 -12.59
C ILE A 310 13.02 7.44 -12.27
N ALA A 311 13.61 7.01 -11.15
CA ALA A 311 14.98 7.34 -10.80
C ALA A 311 15.92 7.11 -12.00
N PRO A 312 16.76 8.10 -12.37
CA PRO A 312 17.66 8.02 -13.53
C PRO A 312 18.55 6.75 -13.55
N ASN A 313 18.87 6.21 -12.38
CA ASN A 313 19.76 5.06 -12.24
C ASN A 313 19.16 3.78 -12.83
N LEU A 314 17.83 3.60 -12.77
CA LEU A 314 17.20 2.41 -13.36
C LEU A 314 17.26 2.45 -14.89
N ALA A 315 17.21 3.64 -15.49
CA ALA A 315 17.31 3.80 -16.94
C ALA A 315 18.69 3.40 -17.49
N GLN A 316 19.73 3.34 -16.65
CA GLN A 316 21.09 3.00 -17.07
C GLN A 316 21.33 1.49 -17.16
N THR A 317 20.62 0.68 -16.37
CA THR A 317 20.88 -0.77 -16.26
C THR A 317 20.09 -1.61 -17.26
N MET A 318 18.90 -1.14 -17.63
CA MET A 318 17.93 -1.84 -18.48
C MET A 318 18.33 -2.00 -19.97
N PRO A 319 19.10 -1.09 -20.61
CA PRO A 319 19.48 -1.26 -22.02
C PRO A 319 20.29 -2.54 -22.29
N ALA A 320 21.14 -2.97 -21.34
CA ALA A 320 21.86 -4.24 -21.46
C ALA A 320 20.90 -5.45 -21.48
N MET A 321 19.77 -5.35 -20.79
CA MET A 321 18.68 -6.33 -20.83
C MET A 321 17.84 -6.22 -22.11
N GLY A 322 18.08 -5.24 -22.97
CA GLY A 322 17.26 -4.95 -24.16
C GLY A 322 16.00 -4.12 -23.88
N VAL A 323 15.90 -3.54 -22.68
CA VAL A 323 14.77 -2.70 -22.28
C VAL A 323 15.21 -1.24 -22.26
N THR A 324 14.75 -0.46 -23.24
CA THR A 324 15.14 0.95 -23.38
C THR A 324 14.17 1.92 -22.68
N ASP A 325 12.96 1.46 -22.38
CA ASP A 325 11.95 2.23 -21.67
C ASP A 325 12.11 1.97 -20.16
N GLY A 326 12.49 3.01 -19.41
CA GLY A 326 12.67 2.91 -17.96
C GLY A 326 11.41 2.45 -17.23
N GLU A 327 10.22 2.87 -17.68
CA GLU A 327 8.93 2.50 -17.07
C GLU A 327 8.62 1.03 -17.22
N VAL A 328 8.85 0.52 -18.42
CA VAL A 328 8.79 -0.92 -18.68
C VAL A 328 9.81 -1.67 -17.82
N GLY A 329 11.04 -1.16 -17.71
CA GLY A 329 12.09 -1.75 -16.87
C GLY A 329 11.69 -1.84 -15.39
N LYS A 330 11.12 -0.78 -14.83
CA LYS A 330 10.63 -0.79 -13.44
C LYS A 330 9.53 -1.81 -13.22
N LYS A 331 8.52 -1.84 -14.09
CA LYS A 331 7.42 -2.81 -13.97
C LYS A 331 7.89 -4.24 -14.18
N LEU A 332 8.86 -4.44 -15.07
CA LEU A 332 9.49 -5.74 -15.27
C LEU A 332 10.14 -6.24 -13.97
N LEU A 333 10.85 -5.38 -13.24
CA LEU A 333 11.44 -5.74 -11.95
C LEU A 333 10.38 -6.11 -10.91
N THR A 334 9.29 -5.34 -10.81
CA THR A 334 8.20 -5.65 -9.87
C THR A 334 7.51 -6.98 -10.24
N LEU A 335 7.29 -7.23 -11.54
CA LEU A 335 6.73 -8.50 -12.01
C LEU A 335 7.70 -9.67 -11.81
N ALA A 336 9.00 -9.48 -12.01
CA ALA A 336 10.01 -10.49 -11.75
C ALA A 336 10.05 -10.92 -10.28
N LYS A 337 9.98 -9.95 -9.35
CA LYS A 337 9.83 -10.21 -7.90
C LYS A 337 8.57 -11.00 -7.58
N LEU A 338 7.47 -10.76 -8.29
CA LEU A 338 6.24 -11.51 -8.08
C LEU A 338 6.38 -12.93 -8.64
N ARG A 339 6.91 -13.07 -9.85
CA ARG A 339 7.17 -14.37 -10.50
C ARG A 339 8.11 -15.24 -9.68
N SER A 340 9.10 -14.67 -8.99
CA SER A 340 10.00 -15.43 -8.12
C SER A 340 9.33 -15.98 -6.85
N ARG A 341 8.10 -15.56 -6.55
CA ARG A 341 7.32 -15.99 -5.37
C ARG A 341 6.20 -16.95 -5.75
N LEU A 342 5.94 -17.16 -7.02
CA LEU A 342 4.80 -17.91 -7.54
C LEU A 342 5.28 -19.07 -8.42
N SER A 343 4.45 -20.11 -8.54
CA SER A 343 4.58 -21.02 -9.67
C SER A 343 4.19 -20.30 -10.97
N SER A 344 4.58 -20.86 -12.10
CA SER A 344 4.26 -20.30 -13.43
C SER A 344 2.76 -20.25 -13.67
N ASP A 345 2.05 -21.30 -13.28
CA ASP A 345 0.59 -21.35 -13.38
C ASP A 345 -0.07 -20.31 -12.47
N GLU A 346 0.45 -20.10 -11.27
CA GLU A 346 -0.06 -19.07 -10.35
C GLU A 346 0.16 -17.65 -10.88
N PHE A 347 1.36 -17.38 -11.43
CA PHE A 347 1.68 -16.08 -12.03
C PHE A 347 0.84 -15.81 -13.30
N GLU A 348 0.77 -16.79 -14.19
CA GLU A 348 -0.02 -16.68 -15.43
C GLU A 348 -1.50 -16.51 -15.12
N GLN A 349 -2.05 -17.27 -14.15
CA GLN A 349 -3.44 -17.11 -13.73
C GLN A 349 -3.71 -15.70 -13.19
N ALA A 350 -2.81 -15.13 -12.39
CA ALA A 350 -2.98 -13.77 -11.88
C ALA A 350 -2.91 -12.71 -13.00
N TYR A 351 -2.04 -12.92 -14.00
CA TYR A 351 -1.98 -12.04 -15.16
C TYR A 351 -3.24 -12.16 -16.04
N GLN A 352 -3.73 -13.38 -16.26
CA GLN A 352 -4.99 -13.62 -16.98
C GLN A 352 -6.22 -13.05 -16.26
N ASP A 353 -6.24 -13.09 -14.92
CA ASP A 353 -7.25 -12.42 -14.11
C ASP A 353 -7.26 -10.91 -14.36
N LEU A 354 -6.08 -10.28 -14.37
CA LEU A 354 -5.96 -8.85 -14.72
C LEU A 354 -6.46 -8.56 -16.13
N LEU A 355 -6.04 -9.35 -17.13
CA LEU A 355 -6.45 -9.15 -18.53
C LEU A 355 -7.96 -9.30 -18.70
N THR A 356 -8.57 -10.29 -18.05
CA THR A 356 -10.02 -10.52 -18.07
C THR A 356 -10.78 -9.34 -17.45
N ARG A 357 -10.16 -8.63 -16.50
CA ARG A 357 -10.73 -7.44 -15.84
C ARG A 357 -10.34 -6.12 -16.50
N GLU A 358 -9.46 -6.13 -17.51
CA GLU A 358 -9.01 -4.92 -18.20
C GLU A 358 -10.17 -4.01 -18.67
N PRO A 359 -11.26 -4.52 -19.27
CA PRO A 359 -12.40 -3.67 -19.65
C PRO A 359 -13.05 -2.96 -18.44
N ALA A 360 -13.23 -3.66 -17.33
CA ALA A 360 -13.80 -3.08 -16.10
C ALA A 360 -12.85 -2.07 -15.45
N ILE A 361 -11.54 -2.33 -15.49
CA ILE A 361 -10.52 -1.39 -15.00
C ILE A 361 -10.54 -0.10 -15.83
N ARG A 362 -10.57 -0.21 -17.17
CA ARG A 362 -10.63 0.95 -18.06
C ARG A 362 -11.90 1.76 -17.88
N ASP A 363 -13.04 1.10 -17.71
CA ASP A 363 -14.30 1.76 -17.41
C ASP A 363 -14.27 2.47 -16.04
N ALA A 364 -13.66 1.87 -15.01
CA ALA A 364 -13.44 2.52 -13.72
C ALA A 364 -12.57 3.78 -13.86
N ILE A 365 -11.49 3.72 -14.64
CA ILE A 365 -10.62 4.89 -14.92
C ILE A 365 -11.41 5.98 -15.66
N ALA A 366 -12.16 5.61 -16.71
CA ALA A 366 -12.90 6.56 -17.52
C ALA A 366 -13.98 7.32 -16.71
N ARG A 367 -14.63 6.64 -15.77
CA ARG A 367 -15.68 7.21 -14.91
C ARG A 367 -15.15 7.85 -13.63
N ALA A 368 -13.87 7.69 -13.32
CA ALA A 368 -13.28 8.23 -12.10
C ALA A 368 -13.38 9.77 -12.05
N ILE A 369 -13.92 10.28 -10.94
CA ILE A 369 -13.94 11.71 -10.63
C ILE A 369 -12.53 12.11 -10.21
N THR A 370 -11.71 12.52 -11.17
CA THR A 370 -10.32 12.96 -10.99
C THR A 370 -9.90 13.84 -12.18
N ASP A 371 -8.66 14.29 -12.22
CA ASP A 371 -8.12 15.10 -13.32
C ASP A 371 -7.75 14.25 -14.56
N ASP A 372 -7.69 14.87 -15.73
CA ASP A 372 -7.38 14.19 -17.01
C ASP A 372 -6.00 13.54 -17.02
N GLU A 373 -5.00 14.19 -16.41
CA GLU A 373 -3.63 13.68 -16.34
C GLU A 373 -3.58 12.39 -15.51
N GLY A 374 -4.32 12.34 -14.39
CA GLY A 374 -4.49 11.13 -13.59
C GLY A 374 -5.09 9.97 -14.39
N ARG A 375 -6.17 10.20 -15.14
CA ARG A 375 -6.79 9.18 -16.01
C ARG A 375 -5.86 8.71 -17.12
N ALA A 376 -5.14 9.64 -17.74
CA ALA A 376 -4.18 9.32 -18.79
C ALA A 376 -3.02 8.47 -18.25
N ASN A 377 -2.45 8.84 -17.10
CA ASN A 377 -1.40 8.07 -16.45
C ASN A 377 -1.90 6.66 -16.07
N ALA A 378 -3.09 6.54 -15.47
CA ALA A 378 -3.67 5.24 -15.12
C ALA A 378 -3.83 4.31 -16.35
N SER A 379 -4.32 4.87 -17.46
CA SER A 379 -4.45 4.12 -18.72
C SER A 379 -3.08 3.71 -19.28
N HIS A 380 -2.09 4.60 -19.19
CA HIS A 380 -0.72 4.34 -19.61
C HIS A 380 -0.06 3.23 -18.78
N GLN A 381 -0.27 3.18 -17.46
CA GLN A 381 0.30 2.13 -16.61
C GLN A 381 -0.18 0.72 -17.00
N ILE A 382 -1.40 0.56 -17.52
CA ILE A 382 -1.88 -0.71 -18.08
C ILE A 382 -0.99 -1.16 -19.25
N GLU A 383 -0.70 -0.24 -20.18
CA GLU A 383 0.15 -0.55 -21.35
C GLU A 383 1.59 -0.86 -20.95
N VAL A 384 2.14 -0.10 -19.99
CA VAL A 384 3.48 -0.35 -19.46
C VAL A 384 3.56 -1.73 -18.81
N LEU A 385 2.58 -2.12 -17.99
CA LEU A 385 2.54 -3.44 -17.37
C LEU A 385 2.51 -4.56 -18.40
N LYS A 386 1.66 -4.44 -19.44
CA LYS A 386 1.56 -5.43 -20.52
C LYS A 386 2.87 -5.59 -21.27
N LYS A 387 3.52 -4.48 -21.63
CA LYS A 387 4.85 -4.48 -22.26
C LYS A 387 5.90 -5.12 -21.36
N ALA A 388 5.90 -4.78 -20.08
CA ALA A 388 6.83 -5.34 -19.11
C ALA A 388 6.66 -6.85 -18.96
N ASN A 389 5.43 -7.35 -18.92
CA ASN A 389 5.16 -8.78 -18.85
C ASN A 389 5.65 -9.53 -20.10
N LEU A 390 5.42 -8.98 -21.29
CA LEU A 390 5.94 -9.55 -22.55
C LEU A 390 7.47 -9.63 -22.56
N GLN A 391 8.15 -8.61 -22.03
CA GLN A 391 9.61 -8.61 -21.90
C GLN A 391 10.09 -9.63 -20.86
N LEU A 392 9.38 -9.76 -19.73
CA LEU A 392 9.72 -10.73 -18.68
C LEU A 392 9.69 -12.18 -19.19
N TYR A 393 8.77 -12.53 -20.08
CA TYR A 393 8.73 -13.88 -20.68
C TYR A 393 9.96 -14.21 -21.53
N GLN A 394 10.64 -13.20 -22.07
CA GLN A 394 11.85 -13.38 -22.88
C GLN A 394 13.11 -13.53 -22.00
N MET A 395 12.99 -13.27 -20.70
CA MET A 395 14.10 -13.31 -19.77
C MET A 395 14.00 -14.56 -18.90
N PRO A 396 14.99 -15.46 -18.97
CA PRO A 396 15.06 -16.52 -18.01
C PRO A 396 15.62 -15.99 -16.67
N MET A 397 15.47 -16.78 -15.62
CA MET A 397 15.85 -16.42 -14.26
C MET A 397 16.94 -17.35 -13.71
N ILE A 398 17.68 -16.87 -12.72
CA ILE A 398 18.58 -17.72 -11.92
C ILE A 398 17.73 -18.73 -11.14
N GLY A 399 17.84 -20.02 -11.46
CA GLY A 399 17.10 -21.10 -10.81
C GLY A 399 17.85 -21.79 -9.68
N LYS A 400 18.88 -21.15 -9.10
CA LYS A 400 19.68 -21.73 -8.02
C LYS A 400 20.29 -20.69 -7.11
N THR A 401 20.87 -21.16 -6.02
CA THR A 401 21.43 -20.32 -4.97
C THR A 401 22.95 -20.22 -5.05
N GLY A 402 23.53 -19.22 -4.37
CA GLY A 402 24.99 -19.07 -4.27
C GLY A 402 25.69 -18.73 -5.60
N VAL A 403 24.96 -18.18 -6.58
CA VAL A 403 25.54 -17.76 -7.87
C VAL A 403 26.40 -16.53 -7.65
N ARG A 404 27.72 -16.69 -7.79
CA ARG A 404 28.67 -15.58 -7.64
C ARG A 404 28.71 -14.73 -8.89
N PHE A 405 28.51 -13.43 -8.70
CA PHE A 405 28.51 -12.41 -9.74
C PHE A 405 29.76 -11.54 -9.63
N PHE A 406 30.54 -11.52 -10.70
CA PHE A 406 31.81 -10.83 -10.77
C PHE A 406 31.72 -9.61 -11.67
N ALA A 407 32.27 -8.51 -11.18
CA ALA A 407 32.29 -7.22 -11.86
C ALA A 407 33.23 -7.16 -13.09
N GLU A 408 34.17 -8.12 -13.19
CA GLU A 408 35.20 -8.20 -14.22
C GLU A 408 35.46 -9.65 -14.62
N PRO A 409 35.96 -9.91 -15.85
CA PRO A 409 36.23 -11.26 -16.35
C PRO A 409 37.48 -11.90 -15.72
N ALA A 410 38.03 -11.35 -14.63
CA ALA A 410 39.27 -11.80 -13.98
C ALA A 410 39.25 -13.25 -13.46
N LEU A 411 38.13 -13.95 -13.64
CA LEU A 411 38.00 -15.42 -13.62
C LEU A 411 38.95 -16.15 -14.58
N LYS A 412 39.66 -15.44 -15.49
CA LYS A 412 40.63 -16.05 -16.43
C LYS A 412 41.94 -16.53 -15.79
N THR A 413 42.28 -16.13 -14.56
CA THR A 413 43.53 -16.56 -13.91
C THR A 413 43.26 -17.08 -12.50
N ASP A 414 43.25 -18.41 -12.36
CA ASP A 414 43.16 -19.19 -11.12
C ASP A 414 42.02 -18.79 -10.16
N LEU A 415 40.94 -19.59 -10.21
CA LEU A 415 39.68 -19.56 -9.45
C LEU A 415 39.80 -19.55 -7.90
N LEU A 416 40.95 -19.21 -7.31
CA LEU A 416 41.23 -19.29 -5.88
C LEU A 416 42.08 -18.15 -5.30
N ARG A 417 42.47 -17.10 -6.04
CA ARG A 417 42.99 -15.91 -5.35
C ARG A 417 41.86 -15.26 -4.57
N ARG A 418 42.04 -15.10 -3.25
CA ARG A 418 41.21 -14.22 -2.43
C ARG A 418 41.16 -12.88 -3.14
N LEU A 419 39.97 -12.49 -3.57
CA LEU A 419 39.70 -11.14 -4.03
C LEU A 419 40.11 -10.20 -2.88
N PRO A 420 40.70 -9.02 -3.18
CA PRO A 420 40.81 -7.96 -2.19
C PRO A 420 39.45 -7.76 -1.50
N ALA A 421 39.41 -7.43 -0.21
CA ALA A 421 38.15 -7.27 0.54
C ALA A 421 37.19 -6.22 -0.08
N SER A 422 37.70 -5.34 -0.95
CA SER A 422 36.95 -4.37 -1.74
C SER A 422 36.32 -4.93 -3.03
N GLU A 423 36.56 -6.20 -3.36
CA GLU A 423 36.16 -6.86 -4.61
C GLU A 423 35.41 -8.19 -4.35
N GLU A 424 34.86 -8.38 -3.15
CA GLU A 424 34.06 -9.58 -2.86
C GLU A 424 32.93 -9.74 -3.90
N PRO A 425 32.74 -10.96 -4.45
CA PRO A 425 31.72 -11.17 -5.45
C PRO A 425 30.36 -10.91 -4.83
N GLY A 426 29.49 -10.23 -5.57
CA GLY A 426 28.07 -10.22 -5.24
C GLY A 426 27.50 -11.62 -5.42
N PHE A 427 26.37 -11.89 -4.77
CA PHE A 427 25.61 -13.10 -5.01
C PHE A 427 24.29 -12.73 -5.68
N LEU A 428 23.90 -13.52 -6.69
CA LEU A 428 22.58 -13.40 -7.31
C LEU A 428 21.63 -14.36 -6.60
N PRO A 429 20.56 -13.85 -5.98
CA PRO A 429 19.48 -14.68 -5.47
C PRO A 429 18.78 -15.45 -6.60
N PRO A 430 18.11 -16.57 -6.28
CA PRO A 430 17.13 -17.17 -7.17
C PRO A 430 16.08 -16.15 -7.63
N GLY A 431 15.62 -16.28 -8.87
CA GLY A 431 14.55 -15.45 -9.43
C GLY A 431 15.00 -14.17 -10.11
N TYR A 432 16.30 -13.85 -10.08
CA TYR A 432 16.81 -12.69 -10.81
C TYR A 432 16.71 -12.91 -12.31
N PRO A 433 16.04 -12.02 -13.06
CA PRO A 433 16.04 -12.07 -14.52
C PRO A 433 17.44 -11.79 -15.04
N ILE A 434 17.88 -12.61 -15.99
CA ILE A 434 19.18 -12.47 -16.63
C ILE A 434 19.08 -12.45 -18.15
N LYS A 435 20.12 -11.94 -18.79
CA LYS A 435 20.34 -12.09 -20.22
C LYS A 435 21.79 -12.48 -20.47
N VAL A 436 21.99 -13.60 -21.14
CA VAL A 436 23.34 -14.03 -21.53
C VAL A 436 23.79 -13.16 -22.71
N LEU A 437 24.88 -12.42 -22.52
CA LEU A 437 25.45 -11.55 -23.54
C LEU A 437 26.53 -12.29 -24.35
N GLU A 438 27.40 -13.01 -23.65
CA GLU A 438 28.51 -13.80 -24.21
C GLU A 438 28.70 -15.05 -23.34
N ASN A 439 29.07 -16.19 -23.92
CA ASN A 439 29.41 -17.41 -23.18
C ASN A 439 30.52 -18.17 -23.91
N ASP A 440 31.67 -18.35 -23.25
CA ASP A 440 32.84 -19.05 -23.81
C ASP A 440 32.92 -20.53 -23.39
N GLY A 441 31.89 -21.03 -22.72
CA GLY A 441 31.80 -22.39 -22.18
C GLY A 441 32.37 -22.56 -20.77
N LYS A 442 33.18 -21.61 -20.27
CA LYS A 442 33.66 -21.60 -18.88
C LYS A 442 33.04 -20.48 -18.09
N ILE A 443 33.03 -19.29 -18.67
CA ILE A 443 32.49 -18.06 -18.10
C ILE A 443 31.43 -17.51 -19.05
N ALA A 444 30.34 -17.03 -18.46
CA ALA A 444 29.32 -16.30 -19.17
C ALA A 444 29.29 -14.86 -18.69
N LYS A 445 29.27 -13.93 -19.64
CA LYS A 445 28.95 -12.54 -19.40
C LYS A 445 27.45 -12.39 -19.47
N ILE A 446 26.85 -11.91 -18.39
CA ILE A 446 25.41 -11.75 -18.26
C ILE A 446 25.07 -10.30 -17.93
N ALA A 447 23.90 -9.86 -18.40
CA ALA A 447 23.20 -8.73 -17.82
C ALA A 447 22.19 -9.24 -16.79
N ILE A 448 21.97 -8.46 -15.74
CA ILE A 448 20.99 -8.75 -14.67
C ILE A 448 20.02 -7.58 -14.51
N ALA A 449 18.79 -7.88 -14.14
CA ALA A 449 17.80 -6.90 -13.73
C ALA A 449 17.82 -6.78 -12.20
N ASP A 450 18.74 -5.98 -11.66
CA ASP A 450 18.88 -5.78 -10.20
C ASP A 450 17.81 -4.82 -9.66
N TYR A 451 17.08 -5.28 -8.65
CA TYR A 451 15.99 -4.57 -8.00
C TYR A 451 16.27 -4.17 -6.54
N SER A 452 17.46 -4.49 -6.04
CA SER A 452 17.67 -4.70 -4.60
C SER A 452 18.67 -3.76 -3.96
N PHE A 453 19.35 -2.90 -4.71
CA PHE A 453 20.44 -2.09 -4.17
C PHE A 453 21.57 -2.92 -3.50
N TYR A 454 21.57 -4.27 -3.59
CA TYR A 454 22.55 -5.15 -2.93
C TYR A 454 23.95 -5.00 -3.53
N LEU A 455 24.04 -4.75 -4.83
CA LEU A 455 25.30 -4.41 -5.46
C LEU A 455 25.62 -2.95 -5.12
N LYS A 456 26.34 -2.74 -4.01
CA LYS A 456 26.77 -1.43 -3.49
C LYS A 456 27.39 -0.51 -4.56
N ASP A 457 27.91 -1.08 -5.64
CA ASP A 457 28.21 -0.40 -6.88
C ASP A 457 27.08 -0.62 -7.91
N PHE A 458 26.07 0.26 -7.86
CA PHE A 458 24.92 0.40 -8.76
C PHE A 458 25.22 0.45 -10.27
N ARG A 459 26.48 0.36 -10.67
CA ARG A 459 26.96 0.61 -12.03
C ARG A 459 27.17 -0.64 -12.87
N LYS A 460 27.10 -1.84 -12.28
CA LYS A 460 27.39 -3.07 -13.03
C LYS A 460 26.16 -3.99 -13.08
N SER A 461 25.18 -3.60 -13.91
CA SER A 461 24.13 -4.54 -14.37
C SER A 461 24.66 -5.58 -15.36
N VAL A 462 25.93 -5.49 -15.74
CA VAL A 462 26.63 -6.46 -16.56
C VAL A 462 27.82 -6.98 -15.77
N GLY A 463 27.96 -8.30 -15.72
CA GLY A 463 29.04 -8.97 -15.03
C GLY A 463 29.23 -10.38 -15.54
N TYR A 464 29.93 -11.19 -14.76
CA TYR A 464 30.37 -12.51 -15.16
C TYR A 464 29.97 -13.54 -14.11
N VAL A 465 29.57 -14.73 -14.58
CA VAL A 465 29.28 -15.91 -13.76
C VAL A 465 29.95 -17.13 -14.39
N LYS A 466 30.07 -18.25 -13.66
CA LYS A 466 30.51 -19.49 -14.29
C LYS A 466 29.42 -19.99 -15.23
N SER A 467 29.79 -20.52 -16.40
CA SER A 467 28.83 -21.09 -17.34
C SER A 467 28.06 -22.27 -16.74
N SER A 468 28.69 -23.05 -15.86
CA SER A 468 28.02 -24.11 -15.07
C SER A 468 26.95 -23.57 -14.14
N ASP A 469 27.00 -22.28 -13.77
CA ASP A 469 25.93 -21.66 -12.98
C ASP A 469 24.70 -21.32 -13.83
N LEU A 470 24.86 -21.28 -15.16
CA LEU A 470 23.77 -21.05 -16.10
C LEU A 470 23.02 -22.33 -16.52
N GLU A 471 23.54 -23.52 -16.19
CA GLU A 471 22.88 -24.79 -16.51
C GLU A 471 21.53 -24.96 -15.81
N GLN A 472 21.28 -24.17 -14.75
CA GLN A 472 20.03 -24.14 -13.98
C GLN A 472 19.29 -22.81 -14.18
N VAL A 473 19.45 -22.19 -15.33
CA VAL A 473 18.64 -21.04 -15.72
C VAL A 473 17.28 -21.55 -16.17
N THR A 474 16.25 -21.10 -15.48
CA THR A 474 14.89 -21.59 -15.68
C THR A 474 13.97 -20.43 -16.02
N HIS A 475 12.88 -20.71 -16.73
CA HIS A 475 11.75 -19.78 -16.77
C HIS A 475 10.92 -19.89 -15.49
N ASP A 476 11.04 -20.99 -14.75
CA ASP A 476 10.19 -21.30 -13.61
C ASP A 476 11.08 -21.65 -12.43
N LEU A 477 10.93 -20.93 -11.31
CA LEU A 477 11.70 -21.27 -10.13
C LEU A 477 11.21 -22.59 -9.53
N PRO A 478 12.13 -23.49 -9.16
CA PRO A 478 11.79 -24.64 -8.33
C PRO A 478 10.97 -24.21 -7.11
N GLU A 479 9.98 -25.00 -6.72
CA GLU A 479 9.04 -24.66 -5.65
C GLU A 479 9.77 -24.36 -4.34
N GLU A 480 10.83 -25.12 -4.05
CA GLU A 480 11.69 -24.94 -2.88
C GLU A 480 12.51 -23.65 -2.90
N LEU A 481 12.61 -22.96 -4.05
CA LEU A 481 13.28 -21.67 -4.18
C LEU A 481 12.30 -20.48 -4.24
N GLN A 482 11.00 -20.74 -4.28
CA GLN A 482 9.99 -19.68 -4.33
C GLN A 482 9.87 -18.98 -2.97
N GLY A 483 9.87 -17.64 -2.99
CA GLY A 483 9.72 -16.84 -1.76
C GLY A 483 11.02 -16.60 -0.99
N HIS A 484 12.16 -17.11 -1.46
CA HIS A 484 13.47 -16.71 -0.96
C HIS A 484 13.83 -15.33 -1.53
N THR A 485 13.79 -14.32 -0.67
CA THR A 485 14.02 -12.92 -1.07
C THR A 485 15.43 -12.44 -0.73
N ASP A 486 16.14 -13.16 0.14
CA ASP A 486 17.47 -12.85 0.65
C ASP A 486 18.23 -14.16 0.98
N GLU A 487 19.56 -14.14 0.93
CA GLU A 487 20.44 -15.22 1.40
C GLU A 487 20.17 -15.59 2.86
N ARG A 488 19.75 -14.63 3.68
CA ARG A 488 19.36 -14.86 5.07
C ARG A 488 18.09 -15.71 5.21
N ASP A 489 17.21 -15.69 4.21
CA ASP A 489 16.03 -16.57 4.19
C ASP A 489 16.43 -18.04 4.02
N MET A 490 17.68 -18.31 3.61
CA MET A 490 18.19 -19.67 3.43
C MET A 490 19.09 -20.16 4.56
N ALA A 491 19.69 -19.24 5.32
CA ALA A 491 20.60 -19.58 6.42
C ALA A 491 19.87 -20.03 7.70
N GLY A 492 18.54 -19.88 7.75
CA GLY A 492 17.70 -20.18 8.91
C GLY A 492 16.86 -21.46 8.81
N GLY A 493 17.13 -22.32 7.82
CA GLY A 493 16.44 -23.61 7.62
C GLY A 493 17.20 -24.81 8.19
#